data_AF-Q4Q2H2-F1
#
_entry.id   AF-Q4Q2H2-F1
#
_cell.length_a   1.000
_cell.length_b   1.000
_cell.length_c   1.000
_cell.angle_alpha   90.00
_cell.angle_beta   90.00
_cell.angle_gamma   90.00
#
_symmetry.space_group_name_H-M   'P 1'
#
loop_
_entity.id
_entity.type
_entity.pdbx_description
1 polymer ?
#
loop_
_entity_poly.entity_id
_entity_poly.type
_entity_poly.pdbx_seq_one_letter_code
_entity_poly.pdbx_strand_id
1 'polypeptide(L)'
;MSEGKRATSAAPEAKYNAYAEAADPDRYRVADALLFTCAEHGKACVLCVTAGKNGRSGRTAAVGATLFWLTCPNLNAIIARFEGHRCVQAVSAAMAQQPCLCDWHVQSHDVYASRAKDLLSPAQWCFFESHFLSDEQPSLHKYGNAAVSHASDMKCLHALVAQTLAGVANPVGSVVVNYILLQHKLVCEAADTGNTEQQGVEEKRLLMKATLNSTRLFSDFTTAFVRAASERPREDWHALHNVSFEVPLPEGNMWCKTAVQYMWQVDSQLAALCPDLCARALTVHVALGGPSRRRHKKHRMN
;
A
#
# COMPACT_ATOMS: atom_id res chain seq x y z
N MET A 1 62.25 34.50 -20.01
CA MET A 1 61.72 34.43 -18.63
C MET A 1 60.47 33.57 -18.68
N SER A 2 60.55 32.33 -18.21
CA SER A 2 59.44 31.38 -18.19
C SER A 2 58.87 31.32 -16.77
N GLU A 3 57.66 31.83 -16.60
CA GLU A 3 56.91 31.70 -15.35
C GLU A 3 56.25 30.33 -15.28
N GLY A 4 56.74 29.49 -14.37
CA GLY A 4 56.17 28.18 -14.07
C GLY A 4 54.86 28.32 -13.31
N LYS A 5 53.74 27.96 -13.94
CA LYS A 5 52.45 27.75 -13.26
C LYS A 5 52.52 26.50 -12.39
N ARG A 6 52.59 26.70 -11.08
CA ARG A 6 52.49 25.64 -10.06
C ARG A 6 51.01 25.23 -9.94
N ALA A 7 50.68 24.02 -10.37
CA ALA A 7 49.37 23.43 -10.15
C ALA A 7 49.29 22.88 -8.71
N THR A 8 48.50 23.54 -7.86
CA THR A 8 48.13 23.04 -6.54
C THR A 8 46.94 22.09 -6.69
N SER A 9 47.21 20.79 -6.84
CA SER A 9 46.19 19.74 -6.74
C SER A 9 45.89 19.47 -5.26
N ALA A 10 45.10 20.33 -4.62
CA ALA A 10 44.44 19.95 -3.39
C ALA A 10 43.35 18.93 -3.77
N ALA A 11 43.47 17.70 -3.26
CA ALA A 11 42.39 16.74 -3.36
C ALA A 11 41.13 17.37 -2.73
N PRO A 12 39.96 17.32 -3.40
CA PRO A 12 38.74 17.88 -2.83
C PRO A 12 38.51 17.18 -1.48
N GLU A 13 38.40 17.96 -0.40
CA GLU A 13 38.01 17.45 0.91
C GLU A 13 36.80 16.54 0.72
N ALA A 14 36.95 15.28 1.13
CA ALA A 14 35.87 14.31 1.05
C ALA A 14 34.70 14.90 1.84
N LYS A 15 33.66 15.37 1.13
CA LYS A 15 32.44 15.89 1.74
C LYS A 15 31.96 14.84 2.72
N TYR A 16 32.11 15.13 4.00
CA TYR A 16 31.63 14.29 5.08
C TYR A 16 30.15 14.04 4.83
N ASN A 17 29.84 12.81 4.44
CA ASN A 17 28.50 12.42 4.15
C ASN A 17 27.99 11.69 5.38
N ALA A 18 27.24 12.36 6.24
CA ALA A 18 26.61 11.73 7.41
C ALA A 18 25.78 10.47 7.03
N TYR A 19 25.43 10.33 5.74
CA TYR A 19 24.77 9.17 5.17
C TYR A 19 25.67 7.92 5.06
N ALA A 20 26.99 8.06 5.11
CA ALA A 20 27.95 6.95 4.98
C ALA A 20 28.02 6.08 6.25
N GLU A 21 27.94 6.69 7.43
CA GLU A 21 27.96 5.97 8.71
C GLU A 21 26.62 5.31 9.05
N ALA A 22 25.49 5.92 8.68
CA ALA A 22 24.16 5.38 8.93
C ALA A 22 23.77 4.21 8.02
N ALA A 23 24.59 3.96 7.00
CA ALA A 23 24.25 3.09 5.91
C ALA A 23 25.04 1.80 5.98
N ASP A 24 24.47 0.89 6.74
CA ASP A 24 24.93 -0.48 6.85
C ASP A 24 24.37 -1.30 5.67
N PRO A 25 25.21 -1.73 4.71
CA PRO A 25 24.77 -2.56 3.58
C PRO A 25 24.18 -3.89 4.04
N ASP A 26 24.60 -4.43 5.19
CA ASP A 26 24.08 -5.67 5.75
C ASP A 26 22.69 -5.47 6.34
N ARG A 27 22.30 -4.23 6.66
CA ARG A 27 20.94 -3.86 7.03
C ARG A 27 20.07 -3.44 5.86
N TYR A 28 20.59 -3.43 4.63
CA TYR A 28 19.79 -3.05 3.48
C TYR A 28 18.60 -4.00 3.27
N ARG A 29 17.39 -3.45 3.34
CA ARG A 29 16.13 -4.23 3.24
C ARG A 29 16.01 -5.33 4.30
N VAL A 30 16.63 -5.14 5.46
CA VAL A 30 16.40 -5.97 6.64
C VAL A 30 15.26 -5.35 7.45
N ALA A 31 14.29 -6.17 7.83
CA ALA A 31 13.18 -5.71 8.65
C ALA A 31 13.68 -5.36 10.06
N ASP A 32 13.43 -4.13 10.50
CA ASP A 32 13.76 -3.64 11.85
C ASP A 32 12.71 -4.05 12.88
N ALA A 33 11.44 -4.09 12.48
CA ALA A 33 10.34 -4.53 13.32
C ALA A 33 9.22 -5.19 12.50
N LEU A 34 8.51 -6.12 13.14
CA LEU A 34 7.29 -6.71 12.61
C LEU A 34 6.10 -5.83 13.00
N LEU A 35 5.33 -5.38 12.02
CA LEU A 35 4.18 -4.51 12.24
C LEU A 35 2.84 -5.23 12.01
N PHE A 36 2.81 -6.21 11.11
CA PHE A 36 1.64 -7.04 10.85
C PHE A 36 2.06 -8.46 10.48
N THR A 37 1.44 -9.46 11.10
CA THR A 37 1.74 -10.89 10.90
C THR A 37 0.96 -11.49 9.74
N CYS A 38 1.55 -12.49 9.09
CA CYS A 38 0.85 -13.38 8.18
C CYS A 38 0.89 -14.78 8.79
N ALA A 39 -0.26 -15.45 8.89
CA ALA A 39 -0.35 -16.79 9.46
C ALA A 39 0.57 -17.81 8.74
N GLU A 40 0.70 -17.68 7.42
CA GLU A 40 1.54 -18.59 6.61
C GLU A 40 3.01 -18.16 6.54
N HIS A 41 3.28 -16.86 6.40
CA HIS A 41 4.63 -16.34 6.08
C HIS A 41 5.35 -15.71 7.29
N GLY A 42 4.69 -15.61 8.45
CA GLY A 42 5.17 -14.95 9.67
C GLY A 42 5.15 -13.42 9.60
N LYS A 43 5.46 -12.82 8.44
CA LYS A 43 5.48 -11.37 8.22
C LYS A 43 4.64 -10.94 7.02
N ALA A 44 3.85 -9.89 7.21
CA ALA A 44 3.06 -9.26 6.14
C ALA A 44 3.40 -7.78 5.97
N CYS A 45 3.55 -7.04 7.06
CA CYS A 45 4.04 -5.67 7.06
C CYS A 45 5.21 -5.53 8.04
N VAL A 46 6.26 -4.84 7.63
CA VAL A 46 7.45 -4.60 8.45
C VAL A 46 7.87 -3.13 8.42
N LEU A 47 8.50 -2.70 9.49
CA LEU A 47 9.34 -1.51 9.48
C LEU A 47 10.67 -1.88 8.81
N CYS A 48 11.09 -1.08 7.83
CA CYS A 48 12.41 -1.19 7.23
C CYS A 48 12.94 0.21 6.96
N VAL A 49 13.79 0.68 7.88
CA VAL A 49 14.38 2.02 7.88
C VAL A 49 15.38 2.15 6.72
N THR A 50 16.13 1.11 6.44
CA THR A 50 17.22 1.06 5.45
C THR A 50 16.77 0.41 4.13
N ALA A 51 15.70 0.91 3.53
CA ALA A 51 15.17 0.40 2.25
C ALA A 51 15.44 1.30 1.03
N GLY A 52 16.06 2.47 1.23
CA GLY A 52 16.37 3.42 0.15
C GLY A 52 17.26 2.80 -0.92
N LYS A 53 16.97 2.99 -2.21
CA LYS A 53 17.83 2.50 -3.30
C LYS A 53 19.26 2.96 -3.06
N ASN A 54 20.22 2.03 -3.02
CA ASN A 54 21.64 2.35 -3.15
C ASN A 54 21.77 3.30 -4.35
N GLY A 55 22.12 4.57 -4.09
CA GLY A 55 22.18 5.56 -5.15
C GLY A 55 23.18 5.08 -6.20
N ARG A 56 22.85 5.22 -7.49
CA ARG A 56 23.83 5.07 -8.57
C ARG A 56 24.90 6.15 -8.38
N SER A 57 25.96 5.86 -7.60
CA SER A 57 27.15 6.71 -7.30
C SER A 57 27.85 6.34 -5.99
N GLY A 58 27.66 5.13 -5.42
CA GLY A 58 28.29 4.79 -4.14
C GLY A 58 27.65 5.47 -2.92
N ARG A 59 26.41 5.96 -3.06
CA ARG A 59 25.61 6.42 -1.92
C ARG A 59 25.08 5.21 -1.18
N THR A 60 25.57 5.05 0.04
CA THR A 60 25.21 4.02 1.00
C THR A 60 23.75 4.22 1.47
N ALA A 61 23.04 3.14 1.80
CA ALA A 61 21.62 3.14 2.19
C ALA A 61 21.33 3.89 3.51
N ALA A 62 21.01 5.19 3.42
CA ALA A 62 20.46 5.95 4.55
C ALA A 62 18.99 5.58 4.84
N VAL A 63 18.49 6.03 5.99
CA VAL A 63 17.05 6.05 6.34
C VAL A 63 16.25 6.50 5.13
N GLY A 64 15.31 5.67 4.67
CA GLY A 64 14.45 5.98 3.52
C GLY A 64 13.16 6.67 3.94
N ALA A 65 12.62 7.52 3.06
CA ALA A 65 11.32 8.16 3.26
C ALA A 65 10.13 7.18 3.26
N THR A 66 10.31 5.94 2.78
CA THR A 66 9.32 4.86 2.88
C THR A 66 9.76 3.88 3.96
N LEU A 67 9.03 3.84 5.07
CA LEU A 67 9.37 3.05 6.24
C LEU A 67 8.58 1.75 6.37
N PHE A 68 7.35 1.70 5.86
CA PHE A 68 6.49 0.51 5.99
C PHE A 68 6.43 -0.25 4.67
N TRP A 69 6.73 -1.55 4.73
CA TRP A 69 6.90 -2.40 3.57
C TRP A 69 6.04 -3.65 3.65
N LEU A 70 5.31 -3.94 2.57
CA LEU A 70 4.62 -5.22 2.41
C LEU A 70 5.61 -6.32 2.04
N THR A 71 5.59 -7.39 2.82
CA THR A 71 6.48 -8.55 2.65
C THR A 71 5.73 -9.84 2.34
N CYS A 72 4.44 -9.93 2.67
CA CYS A 72 3.64 -11.12 2.36
C CYS A 72 3.46 -11.26 0.83
N PRO A 73 3.84 -12.40 0.23
CA PRO A 73 3.71 -12.60 -1.21
C PRO A 73 2.26 -12.63 -1.67
N ASN A 74 1.31 -13.12 -0.84
CA ASN A 74 -0.10 -13.18 -1.19
C ASN A 74 -0.70 -11.76 -1.34
N LEU A 75 -0.40 -10.88 -0.38
CA LEU A 75 -0.80 -9.47 -0.44
C LEU A 75 -0.13 -8.72 -1.60
N ASN A 76 1.19 -8.88 -1.76
CA ASN A 76 1.92 -8.28 -2.88
C ASN A 76 1.34 -8.73 -4.23
N ALA A 77 0.99 -10.00 -4.39
CA ALA A 77 0.48 -10.53 -5.64
C ALA A 77 -0.91 -9.96 -6.00
N ILE A 78 -1.82 -9.86 -5.02
CA ILE A 78 -3.16 -9.30 -5.28
C ILE A 78 -3.11 -7.78 -5.48
N ILE A 79 -2.28 -7.05 -4.74
CA ILE A 79 -2.16 -5.60 -4.89
C ILE A 79 -1.48 -5.25 -6.22
N ALA A 80 -0.42 -5.95 -6.61
CA ALA A 80 0.20 -5.79 -7.93
C ALA A 80 -0.79 -6.08 -9.06
N ARG A 81 -1.72 -7.02 -8.85
CA ARG A 81 -2.81 -7.27 -9.80
C ARG A 81 -3.75 -6.06 -9.91
N PHE A 82 -4.17 -5.47 -8.79
CA PHE A 82 -5.00 -4.25 -8.81
C PHE A 82 -4.30 -3.08 -9.52
N GLU A 83 -3.01 -2.88 -9.25
CA GLU A 83 -2.19 -1.88 -9.95
C GLU A 83 -2.11 -2.17 -11.46
N GLY A 84 -1.92 -3.43 -11.86
CA GLY A 84 -1.96 -3.87 -13.26
C GLY A 84 -3.31 -3.63 -13.95
N HIS A 85 -4.39 -3.62 -13.17
CA HIS A 85 -5.74 -3.24 -13.61
C HIS A 85 -6.07 -1.76 -13.35
N ARG A 86 -5.06 -0.89 -13.33
CA ARG A 86 -5.20 0.57 -13.26
C ARG A 86 -5.95 1.11 -12.04
N CYS A 87 -5.96 0.36 -10.92
CA CYS A 87 -6.63 0.83 -9.71
C CYS A 87 -5.96 2.08 -9.11
N VAL A 88 -4.67 2.30 -9.35
CA VAL A 88 -3.98 3.56 -8.96
C VAL A 88 -4.66 4.76 -9.62
N GLN A 89 -4.87 4.70 -10.95
CA GLN A 89 -5.55 5.76 -11.70
C GLN A 89 -7.01 5.91 -11.27
N ALA A 90 -7.68 4.81 -10.93
CA ALA A 90 -9.04 4.84 -10.41
C ALA A 90 -9.13 5.60 -9.08
N VAL A 91 -8.20 5.38 -8.14
CA VAL A 91 -8.13 6.16 -6.90
C VAL A 91 -7.86 7.63 -7.19
N SER A 92 -6.88 7.95 -8.04
CA SER A 92 -6.58 9.35 -8.40
C SER A 92 -7.80 10.05 -9.01
N ALA A 93 -8.56 9.36 -9.87
CA ALA A 93 -9.82 9.88 -10.41
C ALA A 93 -10.88 10.07 -9.31
N ALA A 94 -11.00 9.13 -8.37
CA ALA A 94 -11.91 9.25 -7.24
C ALA A 94 -11.55 10.45 -6.34
N MET A 95 -10.26 10.68 -6.07
CA MET A 95 -9.80 11.85 -5.29
C MET A 95 -10.10 13.17 -5.99
N ALA A 96 -9.98 13.21 -7.32
CA ALA A 96 -10.35 14.40 -8.10
C ALA A 96 -11.87 14.68 -8.08
N GLN A 97 -12.70 13.64 -7.99
CA GLN A 97 -14.16 13.75 -7.96
C GLN A 97 -14.72 13.93 -6.55
N GLN A 98 -14.01 13.47 -5.52
CA GLN A 98 -14.42 13.46 -4.12
C GLN A 98 -13.34 14.16 -3.27
N PRO A 99 -13.42 15.49 -3.09
CA PRO A 99 -12.39 16.26 -2.38
C PRO A 99 -12.10 15.74 -0.97
N CYS A 100 -13.11 15.24 -0.25
CA CYS A 100 -12.93 14.65 1.08
C CYS A 100 -11.95 13.47 1.09
N LEU A 101 -11.94 12.61 0.07
CA LEU A 101 -10.98 11.51 -0.03
C LEU A 101 -9.55 12.02 -0.21
N CYS A 102 -9.38 13.11 -0.98
CA CYS A 102 -8.09 13.77 -1.13
C CYS A 102 -7.62 14.37 0.20
N ASP A 103 -8.49 15.07 0.90
CA ASP A 103 -8.20 15.68 2.20
C ASP A 103 -7.79 14.62 3.22
N TRP A 104 -8.52 13.50 3.31
CA TRP A 104 -8.19 12.38 4.19
C TRP A 104 -6.84 11.74 3.85
N HIS A 105 -6.47 11.65 2.57
CA HIS A 105 -5.17 11.14 2.16
C HIS A 105 -4.05 12.10 2.53
N VAL A 106 -4.24 13.40 2.31
CA VAL A 106 -3.27 14.43 2.70
C VAL A 106 -3.05 14.41 4.21
N GLN A 107 -4.14 14.35 5.00
CA GLN A 107 -4.08 14.24 6.46
C GLN A 107 -3.34 12.98 6.92
N SER A 108 -3.44 11.87 6.18
CA SER A 108 -2.76 10.63 6.53
C SER A 108 -1.23 10.73 6.50
N HIS A 109 -0.66 11.76 5.87
CA HIS A 109 0.80 12.00 5.87
C HIS A 109 1.31 12.43 7.24
N ASP A 110 0.54 13.22 7.97
CA ASP A 110 0.91 13.67 9.32
C ASP A 110 0.83 12.51 10.32
N VAL A 111 -0.19 11.66 10.18
CA VAL A 111 -0.32 10.43 10.98
C VAL A 111 0.84 9.47 10.70
N TYR A 112 1.27 9.38 9.43
CA TYR A 112 2.48 8.64 9.05
C TYR A 112 3.75 9.21 9.70
N ALA A 113 3.97 10.53 9.62
CA ALA A 113 5.13 11.18 10.21
C ALA A 113 5.17 11.00 11.73
N SER A 114 4.02 11.11 12.41
CA SER A 114 3.90 10.85 13.84
C SER A 114 4.28 9.40 14.17
N ARG A 115 3.77 8.41 13.43
CA ARG A 115 4.16 7.01 13.65
C ARG A 115 5.64 6.76 13.36
N ALA A 116 6.20 7.40 12.34
CA ALA A 116 7.62 7.31 12.04
C ALA A 116 8.46 7.81 13.22
N LYS A 117 8.08 8.93 13.83
CA LYS A 117 8.75 9.48 15.03
C LYS A 117 8.73 8.50 16.21
N ASP A 118 7.62 7.79 16.42
CA ASP A 118 7.49 6.81 17.50
C ASP A 118 8.37 5.56 17.30
N LEU A 119 8.63 5.18 16.05
CA LEU A 119 9.32 3.94 15.70
C LEU A 119 10.82 4.12 15.44
N LEU A 120 11.25 5.33 15.08
CA LEU A 120 12.64 5.64 14.80
C LEU A 120 13.40 6.03 16.08
N SER A 121 14.69 5.68 16.15
CA SER A 121 15.56 6.22 17.20
C SER A 121 15.68 7.75 17.06
N PRO A 122 16.04 8.49 18.13
CA PRO A 122 16.18 9.95 18.04
C PRO A 122 17.10 10.42 16.91
N ALA A 123 18.21 9.71 16.68
CA ALA A 123 19.14 9.99 15.59
C ALA A 123 18.51 9.71 14.21
N GLN A 124 17.77 8.60 14.06
CA GLN A 124 17.07 8.27 12.83
C GLN A 124 15.94 9.27 12.53
N TRP A 125 15.19 9.71 13.55
CA TRP A 125 14.13 10.71 13.40
C TRP A 125 14.69 12.07 13.00
N CYS A 126 15.74 12.55 13.68
CA CYS A 126 16.38 13.82 13.34
C CYS A 126 16.84 13.84 11.87
N PHE A 127 17.40 12.72 11.40
CA PHE A 127 17.72 12.54 9.99
C PHE A 127 16.45 12.55 9.11
N PHE A 128 15.43 11.75 9.45
CA PHE A 128 14.20 11.64 8.66
C PHE A 128 13.49 13.00 8.50
N GLU A 129 13.32 13.73 9.59
CA GLU A 129 12.68 15.04 9.63
C GLU A 129 13.43 16.07 8.77
N SER A 130 14.74 16.21 8.98
CA SER A 130 15.57 17.17 8.24
C SER A 130 15.68 16.89 6.74
N HIS A 131 15.47 15.64 6.31
CA HIS A 131 15.67 15.23 4.92
C HIS A 131 14.39 14.97 4.14
N PHE A 132 13.29 14.66 4.81
CA PHE A 132 12.05 14.27 4.16
C PHE A 132 10.86 15.11 4.59
N LEU A 133 10.93 15.84 5.71
CA LEU A 133 9.85 16.70 6.19
C LEU A 133 10.26 18.17 6.27
N SER A 134 11.41 18.55 5.69
CA SER A 134 11.92 19.93 5.75
C SER A 134 11.06 20.88 4.91
N ASP A 135 10.46 21.87 5.57
CA ASP A 135 9.76 22.98 4.92
C ASP A 135 10.73 24.01 4.33
N GLU A 136 11.95 24.09 4.87
CA GLU A 136 13.00 25.00 4.38
C GLU A 136 13.55 24.56 3.01
N GLN A 137 13.48 23.27 2.71
CA GLN A 137 13.89 22.70 1.42
C GLN A 137 12.75 21.90 0.78
N PRO A 138 11.75 22.57 0.17
CA PRO A 138 10.57 21.90 -0.40
C PRO A 138 10.89 20.81 -1.43
N SER A 139 12.03 20.89 -2.11
CA SER A 139 12.49 19.87 -3.06
C SER A 139 12.86 18.53 -2.38
N LEU A 140 13.27 18.58 -1.12
CA LEU A 140 13.57 17.43 -0.29
C LEU A 140 12.33 16.86 0.39
N HIS A 141 11.31 17.68 0.64
CA HIS A 141 10.06 17.24 1.27
C HIS A 141 9.44 16.04 0.52
N LYS A 142 8.98 15.05 1.28
CA LYS A 142 8.34 13.82 0.80
C LYS A 142 7.11 13.55 1.64
N TYR A 143 6.01 13.24 0.98
CA TYR A 143 4.74 12.97 1.65
C TYR A 143 4.50 11.46 1.80
N GLY A 144 4.07 11.08 3.00
CA GLY A 144 3.51 9.77 3.34
C GLY A 144 4.41 8.55 3.14
N ASN A 145 3.84 7.37 3.44
CA ASN A 145 4.49 6.10 3.16
C ASN A 145 4.41 5.78 1.65
N ALA A 146 5.27 6.42 0.87
CA ALA A 146 5.53 6.23 -0.56
C ALA A 146 6.56 7.26 -1.07
N ALA A 147 6.79 8.31 -0.26
CA ALA A 147 7.71 9.39 -0.52
C ALA A 147 7.42 10.14 -1.82
N VAL A 148 6.16 10.54 -2.00
CA VAL A 148 5.74 11.32 -3.18
C VAL A 148 6.14 12.78 -3.03
N SER A 149 6.23 13.50 -4.16
CA SER A 149 6.65 14.91 -4.17
C SER A 149 5.52 15.90 -3.91
N HIS A 150 4.26 15.48 -4.03
CA HIS A 150 3.09 16.30 -3.76
C HIS A 150 2.12 15.58 -2.83
N ALA A 151 1.45 16.31 -1.94
CA ALA A 151 0.60 15.72 -0.90
C ALA A 151 -0.61 14.93 -1.48
N SER A 152 -1.15 15.34 -2.61
CA SER A 152 -2.25 14.64 -3.29
C SER A 152 -1.80 13.47 -4.17
N ASP A 153 -0.50 13.30 -4.37
CA ASP A 153 0.02 12.23 -5.22
C ASP A 153 -0.03 10.86 -4.52
N MET A 154 -0.03 9.83 -5.35
CA MET A 154 0.15 8.45 -4.94
C MET A 154 1.03 7.73 -5.96
N LYS A 155 1.99 6.93 -5.47
CA LYS A 155 2.89 6.16 -6.31
C LYS A 155 2.41 4.74 -6.56
N CYS A 156 1.99 4.04 -5.51
CA CYS A 156 1.58 2.64 -5.56
C CYS A 156 0.63 2.33 -4.39
N LEU A 157 -0.25 1.34 -4.59
CA LEU A 157 -1.17 0.86 -3.57
C LEU A 157 -0.44 0.07 -2.48
N HIS A 158 0.68 -0.58 -2.83
CA HIS A 158 1.46 -1.37 -1.88
C HIS A 158 1.90 -0.56 -0.66
N ALA A 159 2.38 0.66 -0.88
CA ALA A 159 2.90 1.48 0.21
C ALA A 159 1.76 2.02 1.10
N LEU A 160 0.61 2.35 0.51
CA LEU A 160 -0.56 2.79 1.29
C LEU A 160 -1.19 1.65 2.09
N VAL A 161 -1.25 0.45 1.53
CA VAL A 161 -1.67 -0.75 2.29
C VAL A 161 -0.65 -1.09 3.39
N ALA A 162 0.66 -0.94 3.14
CA ALA A 162 1.67 -1.11 4.18
C ALA A 162 1.44 -0.14 5.36
N GLN A 163 1.09 1.11 5.06
CA GLN A 163 0.75 2.12 6.07
C GLN A 163 -0.45 1.69 6.91
N THR A 164 -1.56 1.30 6.28
CA THR A 164 -2.74 0.76 6.97
C THR A 164 -2.39 -0.42 7.88
N LEU A 165 -1.64 -1.40 7.36
CA LEU A 165 -1.25 -2.58 8.15
C LEU A 165 -0.22 -2.26 9.25
N ALA A 166 0.48 -1.15 9.17
CA ALA A 166 1.37 -0.66 10.23
C ALA A 166 0.60 -0.01 11.40
N GLY A 167 -0.74 -0.05 11.38
CA GLY A 167 -1.60 0.61 12.36
C GLY A 167 -1.68 2.12 12.14
N VAL A 168 -1.31 2.59 10.95
CA VAL A 168 -1.39 4.00 10.57
C VAL A 168 -2.50 4.14 9.56
N ALA A 169 -3.57 4.78 9.95
CA ALA A 169 -4.74 4.83 9.08
C ALA A 169 -4.45 5.64 7.81
N ASN A 170 -4.81 5.08 6.66
CA ASN A 170 -4.67 5.67 5.33
C ASN A 170 -5.91 5.32 4.51
N PRO A 171 -6.69 6.28 3.99
CA PRO A 171 -8.02 5.98 3.45
C PRO A 171 -7.94 5.08 2.23
N VAL A 172 -6.90 5.27 1.40
CA VAL A 172 -6.69 4.45 0.22
C VAL A 172 -6.21 3.05 0.59
N GLY A 173 -5.28 2.93 1.54
CA GLY A 173 -4.83 1.65 2.06
C GLY A 173 -5.99 0.83 2.64
N SER A 174 -6.86 1.47 3.44
CA SER A 174 -8.04 0.84 4.03
C SER A 174 -9.09 0.45 2.97
N VAL A 175 -9.29 1.28 1.93
CA VAL A 175 -10.14 0.93 0.78
C VAL A 175 -9.63 -0.33 0.08
N VAL A 176 -8.32 -0.42 -0.19
CA VAL A 176 -7.73 -1.59 -0.86
C VAL A 176 -7.86 -2.84 0.00
N VAL A 177 -7.61 -2.75 1.31
CA VAL A 177 -7.79 -3.88 2.23
C VAL A 177 -9.24 -4.36 2.25
N ASN A 178 -10.20 -3.45 2.42
CA ASN A 178 -11.61 -3.79 2.43
C ASN A 178 -12.08 -4.32 1.06
N TYR A 179 -11.49 -3.84 -0.04
CA TYR A 179 -11.77 -4.39 -1.36
C TYR A 179 -11.32 -5.85 -1.50
N ILE A 180 -10.17 -6.23 -0.93
CA ILE A 180 -9.75 -7.65 -0.85
C ILE A 180 -10.79 -8.47 -0.09
N LEU A 181 -11.30 -7.95 1.02
CA LEU A 181 -12.31 -8.63 1.84
C LEU A 181 -13.65 -8.78 1.11
N LEU A 182 -14.07 -7.75 0.36
CA LEU A 182 -15.22 -7.85 -0.54
C LEU A 182 -14.99 -8.94 -1.58
N GLN A 183 -13.87 -8.90 -2.33
CA GLN A 183 -13.60 -9.91 -3.35
C GLN A 183 -13.57 -11.33 -2.76
N HIS A 184 -13.03 -11.50 -1.55
CA HIS A 184 -13.05 -12.78 -0.85
C HIS A 184 -14.47 -13.25 -0.59
N LYS A 185 -15.35 -12.39 -0.04
CA LYS A 185 -16.76 -12.70 0.17
C LYS A 185 -17.43 -13.13 -1.14
N LEU A 186 -17.22 -12.38 -2.22
CA LEU A 186 -17.76 -12.68 -3.54
C LEU A 186 -17.26 -14.05 -4.05
N VAL A 187 -15.97 -14.35 -3.92
CA VAL A 187 -15.40 -15.65 -4.31
C VAL A 187 -16.00 -16.81 -3.51
N CYS A 188 -16.20 -16.66 -2.20
CA CYS A 188 -16.84 -17.68 -1.37
C CYS A 188 -18.30 -17.92 -1.79
N GLU A 189 -19.10 -16.85 -1.97
CA GLU A 189 -20.49 -16.96 -2.43
C GLU A 189 -20.60 -17.66 -3.81
N ALA A 190 -19.64 -17.40 -4.69
CA ALA A 190 -19.53 -18.07 -5.99
C ALA A 190 -19.35 -19.59 -5.85
N ALA A 191 -18.44 -20.00 -4.96
CA ALA A 191 -18.07 -21.39 -4.75
C ALA A 191 -19.25 -22.19 -4.18
N ASP A 192 -20.00 -21.59 -3.25
CA ASP A 192 -21.17 -22.23 -2.63
C ASP A 192 -22.30 -22.47 -3.64
N THR A 193 -22.45 -21.59 -4.64
CA THR A 193 -23.47 -21.69 -5.70
C THR A 193 -23.11 -22.73 -6.78
N GLY A 194 -21.83 -23.12 -6.89
CA GLY A 194 -21.29 -23.95 -7.98
C GLY A 194 -21.48 -25.46 -7.84
N ASN A 195 -21.97 -25.97 -6.71
CA ASN A 195 -22.06 -27.41 -6.43
C ASN A 195 -23.21 -28.14 -7.14
N THR A 196 -24.08 -27.45 -7.88
CA THR A 196 -25.37 -28.02 -8.34
C THR A 196 -25.40 -28.48 -9.79
N GLU A 197 -24.56 -27.95 -10.70
CA GLU A 197 -24.57 -28.33 -12.13
C GLU A 197 -23.17 -28.20 -12.77
N GLN A 198 -22.66 -29.26 -13.41
CA GLN A 198 -21.30 -29.29 -14.01
C GLN A 198 -21.19 -28.54 -15.35
N GLN A 199 -22.30 -28.36 -16.09
CA GLN A 199 -22.32 -27.53 -17.29
C GLN A 199 -22.48 -26.05 -16.89
N GLY A 200 -21.57 -25.20 -17.39
CA GLY A 200 -21.57 -23.76 -17.14
C GLY A 200 -20.54 -23.28 -16.12
N VAL A 201 -19.94 -24.16 -15.29
CA VAL A 201 -18.98 -23.77 -14.22
C VAL A 201 -17.83 -22.92 -14.74
N GLU A 202 -17.24 -23.28 -15.89
CA GLU A 202 -16.13 -22.53 -16.47
C GLU A 202 -16.54 -21.14 -16.97
N GLU A 203 -17.73 -21.00 -17.55
CA GLU A 203 -18.27 -19.71 -17.96
C GLU A 203 -18.54 -18.81 -16.75
N LYS A 204 -19.16 -19.35 -15.67
CA LYS A 204 -19.34 -18.61 -14.41
C LYS A 204 -18.01 -18.13 -13.86
N ARG A 205 -16.98 -18.99 -13.92
CA ARG A 205 -15.62 -18.68 -13.44
C ARG A 205 -14.97 -17.56 -14.26
N LEU A 206 -15.09 -17.62 -15.59
CA LEU A 206 -14.55 -16.58 -16.49
C LEU A 206 -15.24 -15.23 -16.27
N LEU A 207 -16.55 -15.23 -16.10
CA LEU A 207 -17.33 -14.04 -15.83
C LEU A 207 -17.00 -13.44 -14.45
N MET A 208 -16.98 -14.26 -13.39
CA MET A 208 -16.56 -13.84 -12.04
C MET A 208 -15.16 -13.21 -12.11
N LYS A 209 -14.22 -13.87 -12.80
CA LYS A 209 -12.88 -13.33 -13.01
C LYS A 209 -12.91 -11.99 -13.75
N ALA A 210 -13.72 -11.83 -14.79
CA ALA A 210 -13.85 -10.55 -15.50
C ALA A 210 -14.38 -9.45 -14.57
N THR A 211 -15.43 -9.75 -13.79
CA THR A 211 -16.02 -8.84 -12.81
C THR A 211 -15.01 -8.39 -11.76
N LEU A 212 -14.32 -9.33 -11.10
CA LEU A 212 -13.38 -9.03 -10.02
C LEU A 212 -12.08 -8.35 -10.50
N ASN A 213 -11.72 -8.51 -11.78
CA ASN A 213 -10.63 -7.75 -12.41
C ASN A 213 -11.05 -6.40 -12.96
N SER A 214 -12.34 -6.08 -12.91
CA SER A 214 -12.85 -4.83 -13.44
C SER A 214 -12.39 -3.68 -12.56
N THR A 215 -11.69 -2.72 -13.16
CA THR A 215 -11.39 -1.43 -12.54
C THR A 215 -12.68 -0.72 -12.13
N ARG A 216 -13.78 -0.92 -12.87
CA ARG A 216 -15.09 -0.34 -12.56
C ARG A 216 -15.61 -0.82 -11.21
N LEU A 217 -15.51 -2.11 -10.89
CA LEU A 217 -15.94 -2.63 -9.58
C LEU A 217 -15.14 -1.97 -8.44
N PHE A 218 -13.83 -1.75 -8.62
CA PHE A 218 -13.00 -1.05 -7.65
C PHE A 218 -13.39 0.43 -7.50
N SER A 219 -13.66 1.13 -8.62
CA SER A 219 -14.13 2.52 -8.61
C SER A 219 -15.49 2.65 -7.91
N ASP A 220 -16.44 1.76 -8.23
CA ASP A 220 -17.78 1.74 -7.64
C ASP A 220 -17.70 1.47 -6.14
N PHE A 221 -16.86 0.51 -5.73
CA PHE A 221 -16.57 0.25 -4.31
C PHE A 221 -16.01 1.47 -3.59
N THR A 222 -15.00 2.12 -4.17
CA THR A 222 -14.37 3.32 -3.59
C THR A 222 -15.38 4.45 -3.43
N THR A 223 -16.21 4.67 -4.45
CA THR A 223 -17.23 5.73 -4.46
C THR A 223 -18.32 5.46 -3.42
N ALA A 224 -18.79 4.21 -3.32
CA ALA A 224 -19.79 3.82 -2.34
C ALA A 224 -19.27 4.00 -0.90
N PHE A 225 -18.02 3.63 -0.64
CA PHE A 225 -17.36 3.90 0.64
C PHE A 225 -17.30 5.40 0.95
N VAL A 226 -16.78 6.21 0.03
CA VAL A 226 -16.61 7.66 0.26
C VAL A 226 -17.96 8.33 0.51
N ARG A 227 -19.00 7.98 -0.25
CA ARG A 227 -20.37 8.47 -0.01
C ARG A 227 -20.82 8.13 1.41
N ALA A 228 -20.80 6.85 1.77
CA ALA A 228 -21.26 6.38 3.08
C ALA A 228 -20.45 6.96 4.26
N ALA A 229 -19.15 7.19 4.05
CA ALA A 229 -18.26 7.84 5.01
C ALA A 229 -18.57 9.34 5.18
N SER A 230 -18.79 10.04 4.07
CA SER A 230 -19.00 11.50 4.06
C SER A 230 -20.36 11.96 4.59
N GLU A 231 -21.38 11.09 4.56
CA GLU A 231 -22.73 11.39 5.04
C GLU A 231 -22.84 11.41 6.58
N ARG A 232 -21.79 11.01 7.31
CA ARG A 232 -21.80 11.02 8.78
C ARG A 232 -21.35 12.37 9.35
N PRO A 233 -22.06 12.94 10.34
CA PRO A 233 -21.75 14.26 10.88
C PRO A 233 -20.51 14.24 11.80
N ARG A 234 -19.35 14.71 11.26
CA ARG A 234 -18.05 15.03 11.93
C ARG A 234 -17.38 13.86 12.68
N GLU A 235 -16.07 13.71 12.80
CA GLU A 235 -14.81 14.26 12.26
C GLU A 235 -13.90 13.01 12.27
N ASP A 236 -13.05 12.80 11.27
CA ASP A 236 -12.26 11.57 11.02
C ASP A 236 -12.99 10.33 10.48
N TRP A 237 -12.68 10.00 9.22
CA TRP A 237 -13.02 8.72 8.60
C TRP A 237 -12.42 7.52 9.36
N HIS A 238 -11.40 7.74 10.18
CA HIS A 238 -10.78 6.72 11.04
C HIS A 238 -11.75 6.16 12.09
N ALA A 239 -12.76 6.95 12.50
CA ALA A 239 -13.77 6.54 13.48
C ALA A 239 -14.95 5.77 12.86
N LEU A 240 -14.91 5.48 11.56
CA LEU A 240 -15.99 4.80 10.83
C LEU A 240 -16.15 3.34 11.27
N HIS A 241 -17.05 3.12 12.21
CA HIS A 241 -17.49 1.78 12.62
C HIS A 241 -18.87 1.48 12.01
N ASN A 242 -19.10 0.21 11.66
CA ASN A 242 -20.40 -0.27 11.19
C ASN A 242 -20.96 0.54 10.00
N VAL A 243 -20.11 0.86 9.01
CA VAL A 243 -20.55 1.50 7.77
C VAL A 243 -20.96 0.39 6.80
N SER A 244 -22.25 0.31 6.48
CA SER A 244 -22.78 -0.59 5.47
C SER A 244 -23.13 0.19 4.21
N PHE A 245 -22.78 -0.35 3.05
CA PHE A 245 -23.11 0.26 1.76
C PHE A 245 -23.31 -0.80 0.68
N GLU A 246 -24.03 -0.39 -0.37
CA GLU A 246 -24.19 -1.19 -1.59
C GLU A 246 -23.08 -0.93 -2.58
N VAL A 247 -22.51 -2.01 -3.09
CA VAL A 247 -21.49 -1.98 -4.13
C VAL A 247 -22.13 -2.48 -5.41
N PRO A 248 -22.35 -1.62 -6.42
CA PRO A 248 -22.82 -2.03 -7.73
C PRO A 248 -21.92 -3.12 -8.32
N LEU A 249 -22.53 -4.13 -8.91
CA LEU A 249 -21.83 -5.16 -9.67
C LEU A 249 -21.94 -4.82 -11.17
N PRO A 250 -20.88 -5.07 -11.98
CA PRO A 250 -20.96 -4.95 -13.44
C PRO A 250 -22.14 -5.74 -14.04
N GLU A 251 -22.79 -5.16 -15.05
CA GLU A 251 -23.89 -5.80 -15.79
C GLU A 251 -23.48 -7.18 -16.34
N GLY A 252 -24.42 -8.13 -16.33
CA GLY A 252 -24.17 -9.52 -16.70
C GLY A 252 -23.56 -10.39 -15.60
N ASN A 253 -23.39 -9.86 -14.37
CA ASN A 253 -23.03 -10.62 -13.18
C ASN A 253 -24.05 -11.76 -12.92
N MET A 254 -23.51 -12.93 -12.58
CA MET A 254 -24.24 -14.19 -12.55
C MET A 254 -25.03 -14.51 -11.26
N TRP A 255 -25.05 -13.62 -10.27
CA TRP A 255 -25.70 -13.87 -8.98
C TRP A 255 -27.10 -13.24 -8.84
N CYS A 256 -27.73 -12.85 -9.95
CA CYS A 256 -29.03 -12.16 -9.99
C CYS A 256 -29.08 -10.85 -9.18
N LYS A 257 -27.94 -10.37 -8.68
CA LYS A 257 -27.82 -9.18 -7.83
C LYS A 257 -27.16 -8.06 -8.62
N THR A 258 -27.80 -6.89 -8.61
CA THR A 258 -27.23 -5.65 -9.16
C THR A 258 -26.22 -5.00 -8.20
N ALA A 259 -26.25 -5.35 -6.92
CA ALA A 259 -25.33 -4.84 -5.91
C ALA A 259 -25.07 -5.85 -4.78
N VAL A 260 -23.98 -5.63 -4.03
CA VAL A 260 -23.66 -6.37 -2.80
C VAL A 260 -23.59 -5.44 -1.60
N GLN A 261 -24.28 -5.83 -0.53
CA GLN A 261 -24.14 -5.21 0.78
C GLN A 261 -22.79 -5.57 1.40
N TYR A 262 -22.01 -4.54 1.76
CA TYR A 262 -20.71 -4.69 2.39
C TYR A 262 -20.63 -3.86 3.66
N MET A 263 -20.08 -4.45 4.73
CA MET A 263 -19.83 -3.78 6.01
C MET A 263 -18.34 -3.51 6.15
N TRP A 264 -18.00 -2.22 6.25
CA TRP A 264 -16.64 -1.74 6.42
C TRP A 264 -15.97 -2.36 7.65
N GLN A 265 -14.75 -2.86 7.46
CA GLN A 265 -13.87 -3.35 8.51
C GLN A 265 -12.86 -2.27 8.86
N VAL A 266 -12.80 -1.90 10.13
CA VAL A 266 -11.84 -0.91 10.65
C VAL A 266 -10.44 -1.51 10.76
N ASP A 267 -9.42 -0.67 10.61
CA ASP A 267 -8.02 -1.10 10.57
C ASP A 267 -7.59 -1.91 11.81
N SER A 268 -8.10 -1.55 12.99
CA SER A 268 -7.82 -2.24 14.26
C SER A 268 -8.34 -3.68 14.33
N GLN A 269 -9.33 -4.05 13.50
CA GLN A 269 -9.91 -5.39 13.47
C GLN A 269 -9.17 -6.33 12.51
N LEU A 270 -8.31 -5.80 11.63
CA LEU A 270 -7.68 -6.59 10.57
C LEU A 270 -6.82 -7.74 11.10
N ALA A 271 -6.15 -7.53 12.24
CA ALA A 271 -5.32 -8.56 12.89
C ALA A 271 -6.14 -9.70 13.51
N ALA A 272 -7.43 -9.49 13.79
CA ALA A 272 -8.32 -10.47 14.40
C ALA A 272 -9.10 -11.31 13.37
N LEU A 273 -8.89 -11.09 12.07
CA LEU A 273 -9.60 -11.82 11.01
C LEU A 273 -9.23 -13.31 11.01
N CYS A 274 -10.24 -14.17 10.86
CA CYS A 274 -10.08 -15.60 10.63
C CYS A 274 -10.87 -16.04 9.38
N PRO A 275 -10.25 -16.66 8.36
CA PRO A 275 -8.80 -16.68 8.14
C PRO A 275 -8.25 -15.25 8.01
N ASP A 276 -6.94 -15.08 8.20
CA ASP A 276 -6.29 -13.78 8.19
C ASP A 276 -6.39 -13.09 6.81
N LEU A 277 -6.10 -11.78 6.78
CA LEU A 277 -6.16 -10.99 5.55
C LEU A 277 -5.29 -11.60 4.41
N CYS A 278 -4.14 -12.18 4.75
CA CYS A 278 -3.20 -12.74 3.78
C CYS A 278 -3.72 -14.02 3.11
N ALA A 279 -4.37 -14.90 3.88
CA ALA A 279 -5.03 -16.09 3.37
C ALA A 279 -6.23 -15.72 2.52
N ARG A 280 -7.02 -14.72 2.94
CA ARG A 280 -8.13 -14.20 2.11
C ARG A 280 -7.62 -13.64 0.78
N ALA A 281 -6.52 -12.88 0.80
CA ALA A 281 -5.85 -12.39 -0.41
C ALA A 281 -5.40 -13.53 -1.34
N LEU A 282 -4.87 -14.63 -0.79
CA LEU A 282 -4.49 -15.81 -1.55
C LEU A 282 -5.70 -16.46 -2.23
N THR A 283 -6.80 -16.68 -1.50
CA THR A 283 -8.04 -17.24 -2.05
C THR A 283 -8.53 -16.44 -3.25
N VAL A 284 -8.57 -15.11 -3.13
CA VAL A 284 -8.94 -14.22 -4.24
C VAL A 284 -7.95 -14.35 -5.40
N HIS A 285 -6.65 -14.29 -5.12
CA HIS A 285 -5.63 -14.37 -6.17
C HIS A 285 -5.72 -15.69 -6.99
N VAL A 286 -5.94 -16.81 -6.31
CA VAL A 286 -6.12 -18.13 -6.93
C VAL A 286 -7.40 -18.16 -7.78
N ALA A 287 -8.52 -17.66 -7.26
CA ALA A 287 -9.79 -17.60 -7.98
C ALA A 287 -9.70 -16.77 -9.28
N LEU A 288 -8.88 -15.72 -9.30
CA LEU A 288 -8.63 -14.90 -10.49
C LEU A 288 -7.67 -15.54 -11.50
N GLY A 289 -7.31 -16.81 -11.30
CA GLY A 289 -6.46 -17.58 -12.20
C GLY A 289 -5.01 -17.13 -12.16
N GLY A 290 -4.52 -16.68 -11.02
CA GLY A 290 -3.09 -16.67 -10.75
C GLY A 290 -2.63 -18.11 -10.53
N PRO A 291 -1.88 -18.77 -11.45
CA PRO A 291 -1.06 -19.88 -11.01
C PRO A 291 -0.17 -19.34 -9.90
N SER A 292 0.02 -20.10 -8.81
CA SER A 292 1.13 -19.84 -7.89
C SER A 292 2.38 -19.80 -8.74
N ARG A 293 2.87 -18.59 -9.08
CA ARG A 293 4.11 -18.45 -9.83
C ARG A 293 5.13 -19.18 -9.00
N ARG A 294 5.68 -20.28 -9.52
CA ARG A 294 6.81 -21.02 -8.93
C ARG A 294 7.70 -19.97 -8.27
N ARG A 295 7.81 -20.00 -6.93
CA ARG A 295 8.57 -19.02 -6.13
C ARG A 295 9.84 -18.67 -6.90
N HIS A 296 9.86 -17.52 -7.57
CA HIS A 296 11.09 -17.10 -8.23
C HIS A 296 12.06 -16.88 -7.07
N LYS A 297 13.16 -17.65 -7.02
CA LYS A 297 14.22 -17.57 -5.99
C LYS A 297 14.83 -16.15 -5.83
N LYS A 298 14.38 -15.17 -6.60
CA LYS A 298 14.75 -13.75 -6.53
C LYS A 298 13.62 -12.87 -5.95
N HIS A 299 12.90 -13.33 -4.92
CA HIS A 299 12.26 -12.37 -4.01
C HIS A 299 13.34 -11.65 -3.20
N ARG A 300 14.02 -10.70 -3.86
CA ARG A 300 14.51 -9.53 -3.13
C ARG A 300 13.25 -8.88 -2.58
N MET A 301 13.23 -8.55 -1.29
CA MET A 301 12.30 -7.53 -0.80
C MET A 301 12.37 -6.39 -1.81
N ASN A 302 11.25 -6.05 -2.45
CA ASN A 302 11.21 -4.93 -3.39
C ASN A 302 11.51 -3.63 -2.67
#